data_AF-A0A956Q5L2-F1
#
_entry.id   AF-A0A956Q5L2-F1
#
_cell.length_a   1.000
_cell.length_b   1.000
_cell.length_c   1.000
_cell.angle_alpha   90.00
_cell.angle_beta   90.00
_cell.angle_gamma   90.00
#
_symmetry.space_group_name_H-M   'P 1'
#
loop_
_entity.id
_entity.type
_entity.pdbx_description
1 polymer ?
#
loop_
_entity_poly.entity_id
_entity_poly.type
_entity_poly.pdbx_seq_one_letter_code
_entity_poly.pdbx_strand_id
1 'polypeptide(L)'
;MFVHLVALLAPFYYSWQGLAAFLLFYYLTGCWGVTFGYHRLFSHRSFKAHPLVKYFAALMGCLTLQSGPLWWSAHHRLHHRESDKPMDPHSPKDGFLWSHMLWFNYTHPSLASNEAIYKAVPDLSQDAVLRWMDKHFEAISIAKAALLWGLSALI
;
A
#
# COMPACT_ATOMS: atom_id res chain seq x y z
N MET A 1 -7.31 -11.88 -5.17
CA MET A 1 -8.68 -12.42 -5.13
C MET A 1 -8.92 -13.42 -4.00
N PHE A 2 -7.99 -14.35 -3.74
CA PHE A 2 -8.04 -15.29 -2.61
C PHE A 2 -8.37 -14.66 -1.24
N VAL A 3 -7.76 -13.51 -0.92
CA VAL A 3 -7.99 -12.78 0.35
C VAL A 3 -9.45 -12.41 0.60
N HIS A 4 -10.24 -12.15 -0.44
CA HIS A 4 -11.67 -11.81 -0.30
C HIS A 4 -12.49 -13.03 0.08
N LEU A 5 -12.15 -14.22 -0.46
CA LEU A 5 -12.81 -15.47 -0.11
C LEU A 5 -12.53 -15.84 1.35
N VAL A 6 -11.29 -15.66 1.81
CA VAL A 6 -10.92 -15.91 3.22
C VAL A 6 -11.66 -14.94 4.15
N ALA A 7 -11.84 -13.67 3.74
CA ALA A 7 -12.55 -12.69 4.55
C ALA A 7 -14.03 -13.04 4.81
N LEU A 8 -14.67 -13.86 3.96
CA LEU A 8 -16.03 -14.35 4.19
C LEU A 8 -16.15 -15.25 5.43
N LEU A 9 -15.02 -15.79 5.91
CA LEU A 9 -14.98 -16.58 7.14
C LEU A 9 -15.01 -15.71 8.41
N ALA A 10 -14.72 -14.41 8.31
CA ALA A 10 -14.55 -13.52 9.46
C ALA A 10 -15.73 -13.54 10.47
N PRO A 11 -17.02 -13.58 10.06
CA PRO A 11 -18.13 -13.62 11.01
C PRO A 11 -18.13 -14.86 11.92
N PHE A 12 -17.56 -15.98 11.46
CA PHE A 12 -17.48 -17.22 12.23
C PHE A 12 -16.36 -17.22 13.29
N TYR A 13 -15.45 -16.23 13.24
CA TYR A 13 -14.30 -16.09 14.14
C TYR A 13 -14.31 -14.75 14.89
N TYR A 14 -15.50 -14.19 15.10
CA TYR A 14 -15.65 -12.89 15.75
C TYR A 14 -15.17 -12.90 17.21
N SER A 15 -14.45 -11.85 17.60
CA SER A 15 -14.12 -11.53 19.00
C SER A 15 -13.96 -10.02 19.18
N TRP A 16 -14.16 -9.54 20.41
CA TRP A 16 -13.96 -8.12 20.74
C TRP A 16 -12.49 -7.69 20.60
N GLN A 17 -11.57 -8.57 20.97
CA GLN A 17 -10.13 -8.41 20.81
C GLN A 17 -9.76 -8.31 19.33
N GLY A 18 -10.33 -9.17 18.50
CA GLY A 18 -10.15 -9.14 17.05
C GLY A 18 -10.68 -7.85 16.43
N LEU A 19 -11.85 -7.38 16.86
CA LEU A 19 -12.41 -6.10 16.42
C LEU A 19 -11.52 -4.91 16.83
N ALA A 20 -11.04 -4.89 18.07
CA ALA A 20 -10.13 -3.84 18.55
C ALA A 20 -8.81 -3.82 17.76
N ALA A 21 -8.22 -5.00 17.53
CA ALA A 21 -7.03 -5.13 16.69
C ALA A 21 -7.30 -4.65 15.25
N PHE A 22 -8.41 -5.05 14.65
CA PHE A 22 -8.82 -4.58 13.32
C PHE A 22 -8.90 -3.05 13.26
N LEU A 23 -9.59 -2.41 14.20
CA LEU A 23 -9.76 -0.95 14.21
C LEU A 23 -8.41 -0.23 14.38
N LEU A 24 -7.55 -0.72 15.27
CA LEU A 24 -6.21 -0.18 15.47
C LEU A 24 -5.39 -0.27 14.18
N PHE A 25 -5.32 -1.46 13.56
CA PHE A 25 -4.56 -1.65 12.32
C PHE A 25 -5.20 -0.93 11.14
N TYR A 26 -6.52 -0.80 11.07
CA TYR A 26 -7.20 0.01 10.06
C TYR A 26 -6.74 1.47 10.15
N TYR A 27 -6.71 2.04 11.36
CA TYR A 27 -6.24 3.40 11.56
C TYR A 27 -4.74 3.56 11.24
N LEU A 28 -3.90 2.67 11.76
CA LEU A 28 -2.45 2.72 11.52
C LEU A 28 -2.10 2.52 10.04
N THR A 29 -2.68 1.53 9.38
CA THR A 29 -2.29 1.20 8.00
C THR A 29 -3.05 2.04 6.97
N GLY A 30 -4.35 2.25 7.14
CA GLY A 30 -5.19 3.03 6.21
C GLY A 30 -5.05 4.54 6.37
N CYS A 31 -5.16 5.05 7.60
CA CYS A 31 -5.06 6.50 7.84
C CYS A 31 -3.60 6.96 7.85
N TRP A 32 -2.73 6.30 8.62
CA TRP A 32 -1.32 6.69 8.69
C TRP A 32 -0.49 6.18 7.52
N GLY A 33 -0.60 4.90 7.16
CA GLY A 33 0.16 4.30 6.06
C GLY A 33 -0.25 4.85 4.69
N VAL A 34 -1.50 4.65 4.28
CA VAL A 34 -1.98 5.04 2.94
C VAL A 34 -2.25 6.54 2.87
N THR A 35 -3.16 7.06 3.70
CA THR A 35 -3.67 8.43 3.52
C THR A 35 -2.63 9.49 3.86
N PHE A 36 -1.99 9.38 5.03
CA PHE A 36 -0.95 10.32 5.45
C PHE A 36 0.36 10.06 4.72
N GLY A 37 0.83 8.81 4.69
CA GLY A 37 2.11 8.40 4.10
C GLY A 37 2.09 8.36 2.57
N TYR A 38 1.61 7.25 2.00
CA TYR A 38 1.69 6.99 0.56
C TYR A 38 1.04 8.11 -0.27
N HIS A 39 -0.15 8.55 0.11
CA HIS A 39 -0.92 9.53 -0.65
C HIS A 39 -0.40 10.97 -0.46
N ARG A 40 -0.51 11.54 0.75
CA ARG A 40 -0.20 12.97 0.97
C ARG A 40 1.29 13.26 1.04
N LEU A 41 2.03 12.49 1.83
CA LEU A 41 3.46 12.71 2.03
C LEU A 41 4.29 12.29 0.82
N PHE A 42 4.09 11.08 0.30
CA PHE A 42 4.93 10.53 -0.77
C PHE A 42 4.44 10.93 -2.16
N SER A 43 3.18 10.67 -2.52
CA SER A 43 2.72 10.95 -3.88
C SER A 43 2.56 12.44 -4.16
N HIS A 44 1.86 13.17 -3.29
CA HIS A 44 1.57 14.59 -3.51
C HIS A 44 2.59 15.55 -2.92
N ARG A 45 3.53 15.06 -2.09
CA ARG A 45 4.55 15.89 -1.43
C ARG A 45 3.93 17.10 -0.71
N SER A 46 2.75 16.92 -0.11
CA SER A 46 1.96 18.03 0.44
C SER A 46 2.64 18.71 1.64
N PHE A 47 3.59 18.04 2.29
CA PHE A 47 4.37 18.57 3.41
C PHE A 47 5.70 17.81 3.55
N LYS A 48 6.61 18.35 4.37
CA LYS A 48 7.83 17.65 4.81
C LYS A 48 7.62 17.08 6.19
N ALA A 49 8.08 15.85 6.43
CA ALA A 49 8.00 15.18 7.72
C ALA A 49 9.40 14.87 8.26
N HIS A 50 9.53 14.84 9.59
CA HIS A 50 10.74 14.32 10.23
C HIS A 50 11.01 12.88 9.77
N PRO A 51 12.27 12.45 9.56
CA PRO A 51 12.58 11.10 9.07
C PRO A 51 11.91 9.96 9.83
N LEU A 52 11.78 10.07 11.15
CA LEU A 52 11.07 9.06 11.96
C LEU A 52 9.59 8.93 11.56
N VAL A 53 8.89 10.05 11.38
CA VAL A 53 7.48 10.05 10.95
C VAL A 53 7.35 9.52 9.53
N LYS A 54 8.30 9.90 8.66
CA LYS A 54 8.40 9.42 7.28
C LYS A 54 8.52 7.89 7.22
N TYR A 55 9.48 7.32 7.95
CA TYR A 55 9.71 5.87 7.94
C TYR A 55 8.62 5.09 8.67
N PHE A 56 8.04 5.67 9.72
CA PHE A 56 6.85 5.10 10.36
C PHE A 56 5.68 5.00 9.38
N ALA A 57 5.35 6.07 8.67
CA ALA A 57 4.27 6.07 7.69
C ALA A 57 4.55 5.09 6.54
N ALA A 58 5.81 5.01 6.06
CA ALA A 58 6.21 4.03 5.05
C ALA A 58 6.00 2.59 5.54
N LEU A 59 6.45 2.28 6.75
CA LEU A 59 6.28 0.95 7.35
C LEU A 59 4.79 0.59 7.49
N MET A 60 3.96 1.52 7.98
CA MET A 60 2.51 1.30 8.09
C MET A 60 1.85 1.08 6.73
N GLY A 61 2.33 1.75 5.68
CA GLY A 61 1.90 1.51 4.30
C GLY A 61 2.28 0.13 3.80
N CYS A 62 3.51 -0.34 4.07
CA CYS A 62 3.96 -1.69 3.69
C CYS A 62 3.11 -2.82 4.29
N LEU A 63 2.40 -2.56 5.39
CA LEU A 63 1.51 -3.50 6.06
C LEU A 63 0.13 -3.65 5.40
N THR A 64 -0.16 -2.89 4.35
CA THR A 64 -1.49 -2.85 3.70
C THR A 64 -1.67 -3.89 2.60
N LEU A 65 -0.60 -4.61 2.20
CA LEU A 65 -0.55 -5.45 1.00
C LEU A 65 -0.83 -4.70 -0.33
N GLN A 66 -0.68 -3.37 -0.36
CA GLN A 66 -0.81 -2.54 -1.56
C GLN A 66 0.54 -2.19 -2.20
N SER A 67 1.50 -3.12 -2.16
CA SER A 67 2.91 -2.88 -2.58
C SER A 67 3.66 -1.85 -1.73
N GLY A 68 4.91 -1.62 -2.12
CA GLY A 68 5.84 -0.71 -1.45
C GLY A 68 5.59 0.79 -1.71
N PRO A 69 6.23 1.68 -0.92
CA PRO A 69 6.04 3.13 -1.01
C PRO A 69 6.41 3.71 -2.37
N LEU A 70 7.41 3.19 -3.07
CA LEU A 70 7.84 3.73 -4.37
C LEU A 70 6.90 3.23 -5.47
N TRP A 71 6.55 1.94 -5.46
CA TRP A 71 5.58 1.38 -6.40
C TRP A 71 4.25 2.11 -6.32
N TRP A 72 3.70 2.26 -5.11
CA TRP A 72 2.40 2.92 -4.89
C TRP A 72 2.44 4.37 -5.34
N SER A 73 3.50 5.10 -4.94
CA SER A 73 3.62 6.51 -5.29
C SER A 73 3.82 6.73 -6.79
N ALA A 74 4.53 5.83 -7.47
CA ALA A 74 4.73 5.90 -8.91
C ALA A 74 3.40 5.68 -9.67
N HIS A 75 2.62 4.66 -9.29
CA HIS A 75 1.31 4.40 -9.88
C HIS A 75 0.33 5.54 -9.62
N HIS A 76 0.28 6.06 -8.39
CA HIS A 76 -0.61 7.17 -8.03
C HIS A 76 -0.26 8.46 -8.77
N ARG A 77 1.03 8.80 -8.89
CA ARG A 77 1.47 9.97 -9.67
C ARG A 77 1.18 9.78 -11.15
N LEU A 78 1.33 8.58 -11.70
CA LEU A 78 0.98 8.26 -13.08
C LEU A 78 -0.53 8.42 -13.31
N HIS A 79 -1.36 7.89 -12.40
CA HIS A 79 -2.81 8.10 -12.43
C HIS A 79 -3.17 9.58 -12.50
N HIS A 80 -2.62 10.43 -11.62
CA HIS A 80 -2.92 11.86 -11.69
C HIS A 80 -2.46 12.53 -12.98
N ARG A 81 -1.32 12.11 -13.55
CA ARG A 81 -0.79 12.69 -14.80
C ARG A 81 -1.61 12.28 -16.01
N GLU A 82 -2.06 11.04 -16.05
CA GLU A 82 -2.79 10.43 -17.16
C GLU A 82 -4.30 10.34 -16.91
N SER A 83 -4.80 10.92 -15.82
CA SER A 83 -6.20 10.83 -15.42
C SER A 83 -7.13 11.15 -16.59
N ASP A 84 -8.15 10.30 -16.75
CA ASP A 84 -9.13 10.37 -17.85
C ASP A 84 -8.58 10.18 -19.27
N LYS A 85 -7.31 9.79 -19.42
CA LYS A 85 -6.64 9.46 -20.70
C LYS A 85 -6.34 7.95 -20.79
N PRO A 86 -6.00 7.42 -21.98
CA PRO A 86 -5.75 5.99 -22.19
C PRO A 86 -4.60 5.37 -21.37
N MET A 87 -3.70 6.18 -20.81
CA MET A 87 -2.53 5.70 -20.04
C MET A 87 -2.73 5.79 -18.52
N ASP A 88 -3.95 6.06 -18.05
CA ASP A 88 -4.29 5.99 -16.64
C ASP A 88 -4.32 4.52 -16.19
N PRO A 89 -3.47 4.09 -15.22
CA PRO A 89 -3.37 2.71 -14.79
C PRO A 89 -4.70 2.15 -14.27
N HIS A 90 -5.61 2.98 -13.75
CA HIS A 90 -6.85 2.53 -13.14
C HIS A 90 -8.03 3.45 -13.46
N SER A 91 -8.12 3.83 -14.74
CA SER A 91 -9.21 4.66 -15.26
C SER A 91 -10.58 4.06 -14.96
N PRO A 92 -11.54 4.83 -14.43
CA PRO A 92 -12.92 4.38 -14.29
C PRO A 92 -13.60 4.15 -15.65
N LYS A 93 -13.08 4.73 -16.74
CA LYS A 93 -13.61 4.56 -18.10
C LYS A 93 -13.37 3.15 -18.66
N ASP A 94 -12.40 2.43 -18.11
CA ASP A 94 -12.09 1.04 -18.50
C ASP A 94 -12.96 0.02 -17.76
N GLY A 95 -13.92 0.50 -16.96
CA GLY A 95 -14.92 -0.30 -16.28
C GLY A 95 -14.74 -0.38 -14.76
N PHE A 96 -15.84 -0.68 -14.08
CA PHE A 96 -15.90 -0.73 -12.62
C PHE A 96 -14.93 -1.76 -12.03
N LEU A 97 -14.97 -3.01 -12.50
CA LEU A 97 -14.10 -4.07 -11.97
C LEU A 97 -12.62 -3.76 -12.23
N TRP A 98 -12.30 -3.15 -13.38
CA TRP A 98 -10.94 -2.73 -13.71
C TRP A 98 -10.41 -1.73 -12.70
N SER A 99 -11.04 -0.55 -12.63
CA SER A 99 -10.65 0.55 -11.72
C SER A 99 -10.71 0.16 -10.24
N HIS A 100 -11.62 -0.73 -9.86
CA HIS A 100 -11.77 -1.16 -8.47
C HIS A 100 -10.71 -2.16 -8.02
N MET A 101 -10.34 -3.15 -8.85
CA MET A 101 -9.49 -4.25 -8.39
C MET A 101 -8.55 -4.89 -9.44
N LEU A 102 -8.95 -4.99 -10.70
CA LEU A 102 -8.20 -5.83 -11.65
C LEU A 102 -6.90 -5.16 -12.08
N TRP A 103 -6.88 -3.83 -12.18
CA TRP A 103 -5.70 -3.05 -12.57
C TRP A 103 -4.46 -3.37 -11.73
N PHE A 104 -4.64 -3.68 -10.44
CA PHE A 104 -3.55 -3.96 -9.51
C PHE A 104 -2.77 -5.23 -9.88
N ASN A 105 -3.37 -6.15 -10.64
CA ASN A 105 -2.73 -7.37 -11.13
C ASN A 105 -2.13 -7.20 -12.54
N TYR A 106 -2.22 -6.01 -13.11
CA TYR A 106 -1.68 -5.68 -14.42
C TYR A 106 -0.37 -4.90 -14.27
N THR A 107 0.66 -5.31 -15.02
CA THR A 107 1.92 -4.58 -15.07
C THR A 107 1.83 -3.47 -16.09
N HIS A 108 1.74 -2.22 -15.63
CA HIS A 108 1.64 -1.07 -16.52
C HIS A 108 2.94 -0.86 -17.30
N PRO A 109 2.91 -0.64 -18.64
CA PRO A 109 4.13 -0.55 -19.47
C PRO A 109 5.12 0.53 -19.00
N SER A 110 4.61 1.68 -18.53
CA SER A 110 5.46 2.76 -18.02
C SER A 110 6.14 2.47 -16.69
N LEU A 111 5.73 1.42 -15.97
CA LEU A 111 6.18 1.05 -14.64
C LEU A 111 6.54 -0.45 -14.54
N ALA A 112 6.95 -1.05 -15.66
CA ALA A 112 7.19 -2.49 -15.77
C ALA A 112 8.47 -2.98 -15.08
N SER A 113 9.29 -2.08 -14.54
CA SER A 113 10.53 -2.42 -13.84
C SER A 113 10.80 -1.49 -12.66
N ASN A 114 11.61 -1.95 -11.70
CA ASN A 114 12.05 -1.11 -10.58
C ASN A 114 12.80 0.13 -11.08
N GLU A 115 13.57 0.03 -12.16
CA GLU A 115 14.24 1.19 -12.75
C GLU A 115 13.23 2.22 -13.26
N ALA A 116 12.17 1.79 -13.94
CA ALA A 116 11.09 2.66 -14.41
C ALA A 116 10.36 3.33 -13.24
N ILE A 117 10.05 2.56 -12.19
CA ILE A 117 9.47 3.09 -10.95
C ILE A 117 10.40 4.13 -10.32
N TYR A 118 11.68 3.85 -10.18
CA TYR A 118 12.65 4.76 -9.55
C TYR A 118 12.83 6.06 -10.33
N LYS A 119 12.73 6.00 -11.66
CA LYS A 119 12.71 7.19 -12.54
C LYS A 119 11.43 8.00 -12.39
N ALA A 120 10.29 7.37 -12.10
CA ALA A 120 9.01 8.06 -11.88
C ALA A 120 8.93 8.77 -10.51
N VAL A 121 9.67 8.27 -9.51
CA VAL A 121 9.72 8.85 -8.16
C VAL A 121 11.16 9.16 -7.69
N PRO A 122 11.90 10.03 -8.41
CA PRO A 122 13.32 10.25 -8.13
C PRO A 122 13.59 10.78 -6.73
N ASP A 123 12.66 11.55 -6.16
CA ASP A 123 12.72 12.08 -4.79
C ASP A 123 12.66 11.00 -3.71
N LEU A 124 11.92 9.91 -3.96
CA LEU A 124 11.81 8.79 -3.03
C LEU A 124 12.91 7.75 -3.30
N SER A 125 13.27 7.56 -4.57
CA SER A 125 14.22 6.55 -4.98
C SER A 125 15.66 6.85 -4.58
N GLN A 126 16.00 8.07 -4.14
CA GLN A 126 17.30 8.33 -3.51
C GLN A 126 17.40 7.79 -2.08
N ASP A 127 16.29 7.58 -1.38
CA ASP A 127 16.30 7.09 0.01
C ASP A 127 16.44 5.56 0.07
N ALA A 128 17.57 5.08 0.59
CA ALA A 128 17.88 3.66 0.68
C ALA A 128 16.91 2.87 1.58
N VAL A 129 16.40 3.50 2.64
CA VAL A 129 15.44 2.87 3.57
C VAL A 129 14.11 2.66 2.86
N LEU A 130 13.65 3.68 2.12
CA LEU A 130 12.40 3.55 1.35
C LEU A 130 12.52 2.52 0.22
N ARG A 131 13.67 2.45 -0.49
CA ARG A 131 13.92 1.39 -1.48
C ARG A 131 13.91 -0.01 -0.85
N TRP A 132 14.49 -0.15 0.34
CA TRP A 132 14.48 -1.43 1.07
C TRP A 132 13.05 -1.82 1.45
N MET A 133 12.28 -0.90 2.04
CA MET A 133 10.87 -1.14 2.39
C MET A 133 10.04 -1.48 1.16
N ASP A 134 10.30 -0.83 0.03
CA ASP A 134 9.63 -1.08 -1.23
C ASP A 134 9.89 -2.49 -1.78
N LYS A 135 11.14 -2.94 -1.73
CA LYS A 135 11.52 -4.29 -2.15
C LYS A 135 11.00 -5.39 -1.22
N HIS A 136 10.87 -5.09 0.08
CA HIS A 136 10.59 -6.08 1.12
C HIS A 136 9.18 -5.99 1.72
N PHE A 137 8.26 -5.25 1.07
CA PHE A 137 6.91 -5.03 1.59
C PHE A 137 6.15 -6.33 1.86
N GLU A 138 6.34 -7.37 1.03
CA GLU A 138 5.70 -8.68 1.21
C GLU A 138 6.15 -9.34 2.51
N ALA A 139 7.46 -9.40 2.76
CA ALA A 139 8.02 -9.95 3.98
C ALA A 139 7.55 -9.17 5.22
N ILE A 140 7.48 -7.84 5.13
CA ILE A 140 6.95 -6.97 6.18
C ILE A 140 5.46 -7.28 6.46
N SER A 141 4.65 -7.45 5.42
CA SER A 141 3.24 -7.81 5.55
C SER A 141 3.04 -9.22 6.13
N ILE A 142 3.86 -10.20 5.74
CA ILE A 142 3.84 -11.57 6.27
C ILE A 142 4.24 -11.56 7.75
N ALA A 143 5.25 -10.77 8.13
CA ALA A 143 5.66 -10.64 9.53
C ALA A 143 4.53 -10.14 10.43
N LYS A 144 3.70 -9.19 9.96
CA LYS A 144 2.48 -8.78 10.66
C LYS A 144 1.49 -9.92 10.83
N ALA A 145 1.24 -10.70 9.77
CA ALA A 145 0.33 -11.83 9.86
C ALA A 145 0.81 -12.87 10.88
N ALA A 146 2.10 -13.20 10.87
CA ALA A 146 2.71 -14.11 11.84
C ALA A 146 2.64 -13.57 13.28
N LEU A 147 2.89 -12.27 13.47
CA LEU A 147 2.77 -11.63 14.78
C LEU A 147 1.35 -11.71 15.34
N LEU A 148 0.33 -11.38 14.52
CA LEU A 148 -1.07 -11.43 14.94
C LEU A 148 -1.51 -12.86 15.27
N TRP A 149 -1.07 -13.84 14.48
CA TRP A 149 -1.33 -15.26 14.76
C TRP A 149 -0.70 -15.71 16.07
N GLY A 150 0.56 -15.35 16.32
CA GLY A 150 1.25 -15.67 17.57
C GLY A 150 0.59 -15.01 18.78
N LEU A 151 0.18 -13.74 18.68
CA LEU A 151 -0.55 -13.04 19.74
C LEU A 151 -1.91 -13.69 20.03
N SER A 152 -2.61 -14.18 19.00
CA SER A 152 -3.89 -14.85 19.17
C SER A 152 -3.80 -16.19 19.92
N ALA A 153 -2.62 -16.81 19.95
CA ALA A 153 -2.39 -18.05 20.70
C ALA A 153 -2.14 -17.82 22.20
N LEU A 154 -1.99 -16.56 22.62
CA LEU A 154 -1.69 -16.17 24.02
C LEU A 154 -2.93 -15.68 24.78
N ILE A 155 -4.08 -15.56 24.11
CA ILE A 155 -5.36 -15.05 24.63
C ILE A 155 -6.47 -16.06 24.38
#